data_AF-A0A955WXL6-F1
#
_entry.id   AF-A0A955WXL6-F1
#
_cell.length_a   1.000
_cell.length_b   1.000
_cell.length_c   1.000
_cell.angle_alpha   90.00
_cell.angle_beta   90.00
_cell.angle_gamma   90.00
#
_symmetry.space_group_name_H-M   'P 1'
#
loop_
_entity.id
_entity.type
_entity.pdbx_description
1 polymer ?
#
loop_
_entity_poly.entity_id
_entity_poly.type
_entity_poly.pdbx_seq_one_letter_code
_entity_poly.pdbx_strand_id
1 'polypeptide(L)'
;GFLQVQSAALLADATVELAPIDLYNVLRQLRLNADQKGSGRGIRFELVPGEPPRLVLEPWEVVIESAGAPYGGRRARVIRVWGRRRLMLLRRVLPFADAVTVHLLGTGLPSFISLNCGPLTFTLGLTGFTASNWSAALAFDVLLPRPNPGEDADAQAVVAALAEAQVASLASLAKATGLKPADARAALQRACQRGQVMYDVASDRFRHRPLVGVVLDEVGLAFRGEREKQAADLLATADAVKIVREVPHPGSTEVVGDVAVAADGRTYRVSFHLDDEGRVSRIEDTSPFFRQHGLKHGPSAPLIALRTAFAQREAERAANRGKDRKRVQVEARTYTRRHPRGETVHAVSLDRTIVRVRWGERGEPPRQQRLHFDSVADARAAYFERVDALEAKGFLDASAGGR
;
A
#
# COMPACT_ATOMS: atom_id res chain seq x y z
N GLY A 1 -9.26 10.95 8.03
CA GLY A 1 -7.83 11.09 8.38
C GLY A 1 -7.39 10.09 9.44
N PHE A 2 -7.35 10.48 10.72
CA PHE A 2 -6.83 9.63 11.82
C PHE A 2 -7.54 8.27 11.92
N LEU A 3 -8.88 8.27 11.94
CA LEU A 3 -9.70 7.06 12.07
C LEU A 3 -9.53 6.08 10.90
N GLN A 4 -9.32 6.60 9.68
CA GLN A 4 -8.99 5.79 8.51
C GLN A 4 -7.64 5.09 8.68
N VAL A 5 -6.61 5.81 9.13
CA VAL A 5 -5.29 5.22 9.38
C VAL A 5 -5.37 4.18 10.50
N GLN A 6 -6.04 4.50 11.61
CA GLN A 6 -6.22 3.60 12.73
C GLN A 6 -6.97 2.32 12.31
N SER A 7 -8.07 2.43 11.55
CA SER A 7 -8.82 1.27 11.05
C SER A 7 -8.02 0.43 10.06
N ALA A 8 -7.09 1.02 9.31
CA ALA A 8 -6.25 0.29 8.38
C ALA A 8 -5.22 -0.63 9.04
N ALA A 9 -4.92 -0.46 10.34
CA ALA A 9 -4.08 -1.42 11.07
C ALA A 9 -4.63 -2.85 11.02
N LEU A 10 -5.94 -3.02 10.77
CA LEU A 10 -6.60 -4.31 10.54
C LEU A 10 -6.22 -4.98 9.21
N LEU A 11 -5.62 -4.23 8.29
CA LEU A 11 -5.24 -4.65 6.95
C LEU A 11 -3.74 -4.98 6.84
N ALA A 12 -3.04 -5.13 7.96
CA ALA A 12 -1.62 -5.45 7.96
C ALA A 12 -1.36 -6.75 7.17
N ASP A 13 -0.41 -6.67 6.24
CA ASP A 13 -0.09 -7.72 5.28
C ASP A 13 1.13 -8.54 5.73
N ALA A 14 2.05 -7.90 6.44
CA ALA A 14 3.20 -8.54 7.07
C ALA A 14 3.46 -7.96 8.47
N THR A 15 3.80 -8.84 9.41
CA THR A 15 4.32 -8.47 10.73
C THR A 15 5.75 -8.96 10.83
N VAL A 16 6.65 -8.11 11.33
CA VAL A 16 8.05 -8.46 11.58
C VAL A 16 8.44 -8.09 13.00
N GLU A 17 9.21 -8.97 13.63
CA GLU A 17 9.81 -8.72 14.94
C GLU A 17 11.25 -8.27 14.74
N LEU A 18 11.60 -7.15 15.37
CA LEU A 18 12.93 -6.58 15.40
C LEU A 18 13.45 -6.57 16.83
N ALA A 19 14.75 -6.75 16.99
CA ALA A 19 15.40 -6.48 18.26
C ALA A 19 15.51 -4.96 18.48
N PRO A 20 15.50 -4.47 19.74
CA PRO A 20 15.71 -3.05 20.02
C PRO A 20 17.01 -2.49 19.40
N ILE A 21 18.06 -3.30 19.31
CA ILE A 21 19.32 -2.92 18.67
C ILE A 21 19.17 -2.61 17.17
N ASP A 22 18.23 -3.27 16.48
CA ASP A 22 17.97 -3.03 15.05
C ASP A 22 17.37 -1.63 14.86
N LEU A 23 16.38 -1.29 15.68
CA LEU A 23 15.78 0.05 15.68
C LEU A 23 16.80 1.10 16.11
N TYR A 24 17.67 0.81 17.09
CA TYR A 24 18.79 1.68 17.45
C TYR A 24 19.69 1.96 16.24
N ASN A 25 20.09 0.94 15.49
CA ASN A 25 20.93 1.06 14.32
C ASN A 25 20.26 1.92 13.23
N VAL A 26 18.95 1.74 13.03
CA VAL A 26 18.15 2.59 12.12
C VAL A 26 18.22 4.05 12.57
N LEU A 27 17.90 4.33 13.83
CA LEU A 27 17.88 5.70 14.36
C LEU A 27 19.28 6.34 14.34
N ARG A 28 20.33 5.56 14.64
CA ARG A 28 21.72 6.00 14.58
C ARG A 28 22.10 6.38 13.15
N GLN A 29 21.82 5.53 12.16
CA GLN A 29 22.13 5.83 10.77
C GLN A 29 21.40 7.08 10.29
N LEU A 30 20.11 7.24 10.63
CA LEU A 30 19.36 8.44 10.31
C LEU A 30 19.95 9.67 11.00
N ARG A 31 20.34 9.58 12.27
CA ARG A 31 20.94 10.72 12.99
C ARG A 31 22.25 11.19 12.36
N LEU A 32 23.10 10.27 11.91
CA LEU A 32 24.44 10.57 11.42
C LEU A 32 24.49 11.02 9.95
N ASN A 33 23.43 10.78 9.18
CA ASN A 33 23.44 11.04 7.74
C ASN A 33 22.27 11.95 7.34
N ALA A 34 22.54 13.01 6.59
CA ALA A 34 21.53 13.94 6.08
C ALA A 34 20.82 13.40 4.84
N ASP A 35 19.53 13.69 4.68
CA ASP A 35 18.78 13.26 3.49
C ASP A 35 19.33 13.91 2.21
N GLN A 36 19.53 13.10 1.18
CA GLN A 36 19.96 13.59 -0.13
C GLN A 36 18.74 14.15 -0.92
N LYS A 37 18.97 15.20 -1.70
CA LYS A 37 17.92 15.77 -2.57
C LYS A 37 17.73 14.87 -3.79
N GLY A 38 16.48 14.67 -4.21
CA GLY A 38 16.13 13.90 -5.41
C GLY A 38 16.24 12.37 -5.28
N SER A 39 16.56 11.84 -4.09
CA SER A 39 16.73 10.41 -3.87
C SER A 39 15.53 9.79 -3.12
N GLY A 40 15.34 8.48 -3.23
CA GLY A 40 14.41 7.72 -2.39
C GLY A 40 14.76 7.89 -0.90
N ARG A 41 13.75 8.11 -0.06
CA ARG A 41 13.89 8.34 1.40
C ARG A 41 13.12 7.31 2.22
N GLY A 42 13.06 6.09 1.71
CA GLY A 42 12.32 4.98 2.30
C GLY A 42 13.14 4.16 3.30
N ILE A 43 12.44 3.22 3.91
CA ILE A 43 13.03 1.98 4.44
C ILE A 43 12.42 0.85 3.63
N ARG A 44 13.24 0.00 3.02
CA ARG A 44 12.77 -1.25 2.44
C ARG A 44 12.94 -2.38 3.43
N PHE A 45 11.85 -3.08 3.69
CA PHE A 45 11.83 -4.34 4.39
C PHE A 45 11.94 -5.45 3.36
N GLU A 46 13.08 -6.12 3.30
CA GLU A 46 13.27 -7.33 2.50
C GLU A 46 12.97 -8.54 3.38
N LEU A 47 11.87 -9.21 3.09
CA LEU A 47 11.29 -10.27 3.90
C LEU A 47 11.40 -11.59 3.15
N VAL A 48 12.12 -12.54 3.74
CA VAL A 48 12.26 -13.91 3.21
C VAL A 48 11.74 -14.89 4.26
N PRO A 49 10.78 -15.78 3.92
CA PRO A 49 10.28 -16.77 4.86
C PRO A 49 11.41 -17.57 5.51
N GLY A 50 11.45 -17.59 6.84
CA GLY A 50 12.46 -18.34 7.61
C GLY A 50 13.82 -17.63 7.75
N GLU A 51 14.01 -16.45 7.16
CA GLU A 51 15.19 -15.61 7.39
C GLU A 51 14.85 -14.38 8.25
N PRO A 52 15.82 -13.83 9.01
CA PRO A 52 15.64 -12.55 9.69
C PRO A 52 15.30 -11.41 8.70
N PRO A 53 14.38 -10.50 9.07
CA PRO A 53 14.07 -9.33 8.25
C PRO A 53 15.32 -8.48 7.97
N ARG A 54 15.40 -7.90 6.76
CA ARG A 54 16.44 -6.92 6.42
C ARG A 54 15.83 -5.55 6.20
N LEU A 55 16.40 -4.54 6.84
CA LEU A 55 15.98 -3.14 6.68
C LEU A 55 17.03 -2.41 5.85
N VAL A 56 16.65 -1.97 4.65
CA VAL A 56 17.51 -1.18 3.76
C VAL A 56 17.15 0.29 3.87
N LEU A 57 18.12 1.11 4.23
CA LEU A 57 17.96 2.55 4.39
C LEU A 57 18.36 3.29 3.10
N GLU A 58 17.37 3.74 2.33
CA GLU A 58 17.57 4.44 1.05
C GLU A 58 17.85 5.94 1.24
N PRO A 59 18.77 6.59 0.53
CA PRO A 59 19.41 6.11 -0.69
C PRO A 59 20.79 5.49 -0.44
N TRP A 60 21.23 5.40 0.82
CA TRP A 60 22.56 4.91 1.13
C TRP A 60 22.74 3.41 0.89
N GLU A 61 21.62 2.69 0.70
CA GLU A 61 21.60 1.24 0.53
C GLU A 61 22.23 0.49 1.72
N VAL A 62 22.24 1.14 2.89
CA VAL A 62 22.74 0.56 4.15
C VAL A 62 21.75 -0.48 4.64
N VAL A 63 22.23 -1.71 4.75
CA VAL A 63 21.46 -2.86 5.23
C VAL A 63 21.66 -3.00 6.73
N ILE A 64 20.55 -3.13 7.44
CA ILE A 64 20.51 -3.57 8.83
C ILE A 64 19.88 -4.95 8.80
N GLU A 65 20.70 -5.98 9.04
CA GLU A 65 20.23 -7.33 9.29
C GLU A 65 19.62 -7.37 10.67
N SER A 66 18.35 -7.78 10.76
CA SER A 66 17.66 -7.83 12.04
C SER A 66 18.20 -8.97 12.89
N ALA A 67 18.42 -8.69 14.18
CA ALA A 67 18.62 -9.71 15.20
C ALA A 67 17.30 -10.24 15.79
N GLY A 68 16.16 -9.86 15.20
CA GLY A 68 14.82 -10.31 15.59
C GLY A 68 14.46 -11.70 15.04
N ALA A 69 13.21 -12.11 15.27
CA ALA A 69 12.74 -13.41 14.85
C ALA A 69 12.68 -13.52 13.30
N PRO A 70 12.93 -14.71 12.74
CA PRO A 70 12.74 -14.95 11.31
C PRO A 70 11.33 -14.59 10.84
N TYR A 71 11.22 -14.09 9.62
CA TYR A 71 9.93 -13.72 9.04
C TYR A 71 9.06 -14.97 8.82
N GLY A 72 7.90 -15.02 9.51
CA GLY A 72 6.96 -16.14 9.45
C GLY A 72 5.96 -16.10 8.28
N GLY A 73 6.07 -15.13 7.38
CA GLY A 73 5.20 -15.06 6.21
C GLY A 73 5.46 -16.18 5.21
N ARG A 74 4.49 -16.48 4.35
CA ARG A 74 4.57 -17.60 3.39
C ARG A 74 5.31 -17.28 2.10
N ARG A 75 5.55 -16.00 1.81
CA ARG A 75 6.10 -15.53 0.54
C ARG A 75 7.15 -14.49 0.80
N ALA A 76 8.19 -14.50 -0.04
CA ALA A 76 9.20 -13.47 -0.04
C ALA A 76 8.64 -12.17 -0.62
N ARG A 77 8.93 -11.02 0.01
CA ARG A 77 8.38 -9.72 -0.37
C ARG A 77 9.35 -8.59 -0.07
N VAL A 78 9.27 -7.52 -0.86
CA VAL A 78 9.90 -6.24 -0.53
C VAL A 78 8.83 -5.19 -0.25
N ILE A 79 8.79 -4.69 0.98
CA ILE A 79 7.85 -3.65 1.40
C ILE A 79 8.60 -2.36 1.67
N ARG A 80 8.30 -1.31 0.91
CA ARG A 80 8.91 0.01 1.12
C ARG A 80 7.98 0.93 1.91
N VAL A 81 8.45 1.45 3.03
CA VAL A 81 7.73 2.42 3.87
C VAL A 81 8.40 3.79 3.82
N TRP A 82 7.60 4.83 4.05
CA TRP A 82 8.03 6.23 3.98
C TRP A 82 7.95 6.95 5.32
N GLY A 83 8.54 8.15 5.39
CA GLY A 83 8.46 8.98 6.59
C GLY A 83 9.42 8.56 7.70
N ARG A 84 10.46 7.79 7.37
CA ARG A 84 11.48 7.26 8.30
C ARG A 84 12.08 8.27 9.29
N ARG A 85 12.14 9.56 8.94
CA ARG A 85 12.62 10.62 9.86
C ARG A 85 11.73 10.75 11.09
N ARG A 86 10.44 10.43 10.97
CA ARG A 86 9.48 10.41 12.08
C ARG A 86 9.78 9.30 13.09
N LEU A 87 10.57 8.28 12.72
CA LEU A 87 11.05 7.27 13.66
C LEU A 87 11.91 7.86 14.76
N MET A 88 12.52 9.03 14.56
CA MET A 88 13.26 9.73 15.61
C MET A 88 12.41 10.08 16.84
N LEU A 89 11.08 10.04 16.74
CA LEU A 89 10.16 10.14 17.88
C LEU A 89 10.36 8.98 18.88
N LEU A 90 10.76 7.80 18.39
CA LEU A 90 10.97 6.59 19.20
C LEU A 90 12.26 6.64 20.02
N ARG A 91 13.18 7.58 19.75
CA ARG A 91 14.52 7.60 20.38
C ARG A 91 14.50 7.63 21.91
N ARG A 92 13.47 8.25 22.50
CA ARG A 92 13.35 8.40 23.96
C ARG A 92 12.65 7.19 24.61
N VAL A 93 11.90 6.43 23.82
CA VAL A 93 11.18 5.23 24.28
C VAL A 93 12.06 3.99 24.11
N LEU A 94 12.88 3.96 23.06
CA LEU A 94 13.76 2.84 22.71
C LEU A 94 14.59 2.26 23.86
N PRO A 95 15.19 3.05 24.78
CA PRO A 95 15.96 2.48 25.89
C PRO A 95 15.15 1.60 26.84
N PHE A 96 13.81 1.69 26.81
CA PHE A 96 12.90 0.90 27.64
C PHE A 96 12.29 -0.28 26.88
N ALA A 97 12.61 -0.44 25.59
CA ALA A 97 11.97 -1.46 24.75
C ALA A 97 12.65 -2.83 24.93
N ASP A 98 11.86 -3.83 25.24
CA ASP A 98 12.26 -5.25 25.28
C ASP A 98 12.13 -5.89 23.89
N ALA A 99 11.12 -5.47 23.11
CA ALA A 99 10.85 -5.97 21.78
C ALA A 99 10.24 -4.87 20.89
N VAL A 100 10.44 -4.99 19.57
CA VAL A 100 9.92 -4.08 18.57
C VAL A 100 9.16 -4.86 17.51
N THR A 101 7.85 -4.66 17.43
CA THR A 101 7.01 -5.27 16.40
C THR A 101 6.66 -4.24 15.33
N VAL A 102 6.80 -4.58 14.05
CA VAL A 102 6.45 -3.70 12.93
C VAL A 102 5.37 -4.36 12.08
N HIS A 103 4.24 -3.67 11.93
CA HIS A 103 3.13 -4.07 11.06
C HIS A 103 3.18 -3.26 9.77
N LEU A 104 3.24 -3.97 8.66
CA LEU A 104 3.44 -3.45 7.31
C LEU A 104 2.19 -3.77 6.47
N LEU A 105 1.53 -2.75 5.93
CA LEU A 105 0.31 -2.92 5.13
C LEU A 105 0.61 -3.12 3.64
N GLY A 106 1.84 -2.81 3.22
CA GLY A 106 2.30 -2.85 1.84
C GLY A 106 3.13 -1.63 1.47
N THR A 107 3.71 -1.65 0.27
CA THR A 107 4.58 -0.55 -0.20
C THR A 107 3.79 0.76 -0.31
N GLY A 108 4.31 1.81 0.30
CA GLY A 108 3.71 3.15 0.29
C GLY A 108 2.47 3.32 1.17
N LEU A 109 2.03 2.26 1.85
CA LEU A 109 0.90 2.27 2.77
C LEU A 109 1.35 2.59 4.20
N PRO A 110 0.40 2.83 5.13
CA PRO A 110 0.75 3.03 6.52
C PRO A 110 1.54 1.88 7.12
N SER A 111 2.36 2.19 8.12
CA SER A 111 3.11 1.22 8.92
C SER A 111 2.96 1.53 10.40
N PHE A 112 2.86 0.51 11.23
CA PHE A 112 2.76 0.64 12.68
C PHE A 112 3.98 0.01 13.34
N ILE A 113 4.58 0.71 14.29
CA ILE A 113 5.74 0.23 15.03
C ILE A 113 5.39 0.28 16.51
N SER A 114 5.38 -0.89 17.14
CA SER A 114 5.03 -1.06 18.55
C SER A 114 6.29 -1.44 19.34
N LEU A 115 6.59 -0.67 20.38
CA LEU A 115 7.67 -0.93 21.32
C LEU A 115 7.05 -1.48 22.61
N ASN A 116 7.34 -2.74 22.92
CA ASN A 116 6.97 -3.32 24.20
C ASN A 116 7.99 -2.89 25.26
N CYS A 117 7.54 -2.21 26.31
CA CYS A 117 8.36 -1.63 27.37
C CYS A 117 7.87 -2.14 28.74
N GLY A 118 7.99 -3.45 28.97
CA GLY A 118 7.42 -4.12 30.13
C GLY A 118 5.89 -3.96 30.23
N PRO A 119 5.36 -3.24 31.25
CA PRO A 119 3.92 -3.08 31.45
C PRO A 119 3.26 -2.09 30.47
N LEU A 120 4.05 -1.36 29.68
CA LEU A 120 3.55 -0.35 28.76
C LEU A 120 3.91 -0.71 27.32
N THR A 121 3.03 -0.39 26.39
CA THR A 121 3.32 -0.50 24.95
C THR A 121 3.14 0.84 24.27
N PHE A 122 4.14 1.27 23.51
CA PHE A 122 4.08 2.48 22.70
C PHE A 122 3.95 2.13 21.23
N THR A 123 2.85 2.54 20.60
CA THR A 123 2.60 2.30 19.16
C THR A 123 2.67 3.62 18.38
N LEU A 124 3.57 3.67 17.40
CA LEU A 124 3.68 4.74 16.42
C LEU A 124 3.07 4.30 15.09
N GLY A 125 1.97 4.94 14.68
CA GLY A 125 1.42 4.81 13.33
C GLY A 125 1.97 5.88 12.39
N LEU A 126 2.54 5.49 11.26
CA LEU A 126 2.97 6.39 10.20
C LEU A 126 2.13 6.16 8.95
N THR A 127 1.57 7.22 8.38
CA THR A 127 0.68 7.12 7.21
C THR A 127 1.41 6.75 5.93
N GLY A 128 2.72 7.01 5.83
CA GLY A 128 3.49 6.76 4.61
C GLY A 128 3.29 7.80 3.49
N PHE A 129 2.34 8.73 3.61
CA PHE A 129 2.09 9.77 2.60
C PHE A 129 2.16 11.19 3.16
N THR A 130 2.63 12.12 2.33
CA THR A 130 2.70 13.57 2.55
C THR A 130 1.69 14.28 1.64
N ALA A 131 1.43 15.58 1.83
CA ALA A 131 0.61 16.36 0.90
C ALA A 131 1.10 16.27 -0.56
N SER A 132 2.42 16.15 -0.75
CA SER A 132 3.05 15.93 -2.06
C SER A 132 2.86 14.53 -2.65
N ASN A 133 2.39 13.55 -1.87
CA ASN A 133 2.13 12.17 -2.30
C ASN A 133 0.63 11.82 -2.18
N TRP A 134 -0.23 12.69 -2.70
CA TRP A 134 -1.69 12.53 -2.68
C TRP A 134 -2.15 11.24 -3.39
N SER A 135 -1.41 10.76 -4.39
CA SER A 135 -1.73 9.54 -5.16
C SER A 135 -1.68 8.27 -4.33
N ALA A 136 -0.72 8.15 -3.40
CA ALA A 136 -0.66 7.03 -2.46
C ALA A 136 -1.84 7.06 -1.47
N ALA A 137 -2.29 8.26 -1.10
CA ALA A 137 -3.42 8.43 -0.20
C ALA A 137 -4.75 8.00 -0.85
N LEU A 138 -4.92 8.23 -2.15
CA LEU A 138 -6.07 7.72 -2.92
C LEU A 138 -6.05 6.19 -3.03
N ALA A 139 -4.89 5.59 -3.29
CA ALA A 139 -4.76 4.13 -3.34
C ALA A 139 -5.08 3.48 -1.98
N PHE A 140 -4.68 4.13 -0.89
CA PHE A 140 -5.05 3.73 0.46
C PHE A 140 -6.56 3.79 0.69
N ASP A 141 -7.23 4.87 0.25
CA ASP A 141 -8.68 5.03 0.42
C ASP A 141 -9.48 3.95 -0.35
N VAL A 142 -8.92 3.34 -1.41
CA VAL A 142 -9.51 2.17 -2.11
C VAL A 142 -9.51 0.90 -1.24
N LEU A 143 -8.58 0.77 -0.30
CA LEU A 143 -8.46 -0.43 0.54
C LEU A 143 -9.45 -0.45 1.71
N LEU A 144 -10.06 0.69 2.01
CA LEU A 144 -10.96 0.85 3.13
C LEU A 144 -12.40 0.56 2.73
N PRO A 145 -13.21 -0.07 3.61
CA PRO A 145 -14.64 -0.20 3.39
C PRO A 145 -15.26 1.17 3.17
N ARG A 146 -16.14 1.26 2.17
CA ARG A 146 -16.99 2.43 1.96
C ARG A 146 -18.33 2.24 2.67
N PRO A 147 -18.98 3.33 3.10
CA PRO A 147 -20.35 3.26 3.62
C PRO A 147 -21.28 2.62 2.58
N ASN A 148 -22.03 1.60 2.99
CA ASN A 148 -23.10 1.01 2.19
C ASN A 148 -24.40 1.08 2.99
N PRO A 149 -25.46 1.76 2.49
CA PRO A 149 -26.75 1.83 3.17
C PRO A 149 -27.36 0.42 3.30
N GLY A 150 -27.35 -0.15 4.51
CA GLY A 150 -27.90 -1.49 4.80
C GLY A 150 -27.01 -2.38 5.67
N GLU A 151 -25.72 -2.05 5.80
CA GLU A 151 -24.76 -2.86 6.58
C GLU A 151 -24.48 -2.30 8.00
N ASP A 152 -25.40 -1.46 8.49
CA ASP A 152 -25.25 -0.74 9.76
C ASP A 152 -25.61 -1.61 10.98
N ALA A 153 -26.55 -2.54 10.82
CA ALA A 153 -26.98 -3.42 11.90
C ALA A 153 -25.81 -4.26 12.47
N ASP A 154 -24.96 -4.80 11.59
CA ASP A 154 -23.78 -5.57 11.99
C ASP A 154 -22.79 -4.72 12.78
N ALA A 155 -22.59 -3.46 12.35
CA ALA A 155 -21.71 -2.51 13.03
C ALA A 155 -22.25 -2.17 14.43
N GLN A 156 -23.55 -1.94 14.57
CA GLN A 156 -24.19 -1.70 15.86
C GLN A 156 -24.07 -2.93 16.78
N ALA A 157 -24.29 -4.14 16.25
CA ALA A 157 -24.20 -5.38 17.01
C ALA A 157 -22.78 -5.63 17.56
N VAL A 158 -21.74 -5.46 16.75
CA VAL A 158 -20.35 -5.63 17.22
C VAL A 158 -19.94 -4.53 18.21
N VAL A 159 -20.43 -3.30 18.06
CA VAL A 159 -20.17 -2.22 19.01
C VAL A 159 -20.85 -2.50 20.35
N ALA A 160 -22.10 -2.95 20.35
CA ALA A 160 -22.82 -3.30 21.58
C ALA A 160 -22.12 -4.45 22.33
N ALA A 161 -21.76 -5.53 21.62
CA ALA A 161 -21.01 -6.64 22.22
C ALA A 161 -19.65 -6.20 22.79
N LEU A 162 -18.97 -5.27 22.10
CA LEU A 162 -17.69 -4.73 22.58
C LEU A 162 -17.88 -3.75 23.74
N ALA A 163 -18.99 -3.01 23.80
CA ALA A 163 -19.30 -2.12 24.92
C ALA A 163 -19.48 -2.91 26.23
N GLU A 164 -20.04 -4.13 26.17
CA GLU A 164 -20.11 -5.01 27.34
C GLU A 164 -18.74 -5.58 27.71
N ALA A 165 -18.01 -6.11 26.73
CA ALA A 165 -16.72 -6.75 26.96
C ALA A 165 -15.58 -5.76 27.30
N GLN A 166 -15.72 -4.48 26.92
CA GLN A 166 -14.72 -3.41 26.89
C GLN A 166 -13.51 -3.68 25.99
N VAL A 167 -12.95 -4.89 26.02
CA VAL A 167 -11.82 -5.35 25.21
C VAL A 167 -12.07 -6.76 24.70
N ALA A 168 -12.05 -6.97 23.39
CA ALA A 168 -12.29 -8.30 22.80
C ALA A 168 -11.51 -8.51 21.49
N SER A 169 -11.25 -9.78 21.14
CA SER A 169 -10.66 -10.13 19.85
C SER A 169 -11.73 -10.24 18.76
N LEU A 170 -11.31 -10.22 17.48
CA LEU A 170 -12.21 -10.45 16.35
C LEU A 170 -12.98 -11.77 16.50
N ALA A 171 -12.29 -12.84 16.87
CA ALA A 171 -12.88 -14.18 17.00
C ALA A 171 -13.96 -14.22 18.11
N SER A 172 -13.70 -13.57 19.24
CA SER A 172 -14.68 -13.49 20.33
C SER A 172 -15.92 -12.69 19.94
N LEU A 173 -15.73 -11.56 19.26
CA LEU A 173 -16.85 -10.71 18.79
C LEU A 173 -17.68 -11.39 17.69
N ALA A 174 -17.02 -12.05 16.74
CA ALA A 174 -17.71 -12.84 15.72
C ALA A 174 -18.57 -13.95 16.34
N LYS A 175 -18.03 -14.66 17.34
CA LYS A 175 -18.78 -15.68 18.09
C LYS A 175 -19.96 -15.09 18.88
N ALA A 176 -19.76 -13.96 19.55
CA ALA A 176 -20.79 -13.32 20.36
C ALA A 176 -21.96 -12.76 19.53
N THR A 177 -21.67 -12.27 18.33
CA THR A 177 -22.67 -11.68 17.42
C THR A 177 -23.26 -12.68 16.42
N GLY A 178 -22.68 -13.88 16.30
CA GLY A 178 -23.08 -14.87 15.30
C GLY A 178 -22.67 -14.51 13.86
N LEU A 179 -21.91 -13.43 13.66
CA LEU A 179 -21.45 -12.99 12.35
C LEU A 179 -20.31 -13.88 11.83
N LYS A 180 -20.21 -14.01 10.50
CA LYS A 180 -19.02 -14.62 9.89
C LYS A 180 -17.80 -13.75 10.17
N PRO A 181 -16.59 -14.32 10.28
CA PRO A 181 -15.38 -13.54 10.59
C PRO A 181 -15.09 -12.39 9.61
N ALA A 182 -15.44 -12.54 8.33
CA ALA A 182 -15.28 -11.49 7.34
C ALA A 182 -16.24 -10.30 7.58
N ASP A 183 -17.51 -10.61 7.84
CA ASP A 183 -18.57 -9.63 8.09
C ASP A 183 -18.31 -8.89 9.41
N ALA A 184 -17.93 -9.62 10.47
CA ALA A 184 -17.52 -9.04 11.75
C ALA A 184 -16.31 -8.11 11.60
N ARG A 185 -15.31 -8.49 10.79
CA ARG A 185 -14.13 -7.65 10.51
C ARG A 185 -14.54 -6.37 9.78
N ALA A 186 -15.39 -6.47 8.75
CA ALA A 186 -15.87 -5.31 8.00
C ALA A 186 -16.68 -4.35 8.90
N ALA A 187 -17.57 -4.91 9.74
CA ALA A 187 -18.36 -4.17 10.71
C ALA A 187 -17.47 -3.43 11.74
N LEU A 188 -16.46 -4.11 12.30
CA LEU A 188 -15.51 -3.50 13.23
C LEU A 188 -14.64 -2.44 12.57
N GLN A 189 -14.24 -2.64 11.31
CA GLN A 189 -13.47 -1.66 10.55
C GLN A 189 -14.28 -0.37 10.32
N ARG A 190 -15.58 -0.49 9.99
CA ARG A 190 -16.51 0.65 9.93
C ARG A 190 -16.66 1.34 11.29
N ALA A 191 -16.86 0.57 12.35
CA ALA A 191 -16.94 1.12 13.71
C ALA A 191 -15.65 1.88 14.13
N CYS A 192 -14.49 1.42 13.67
CA CYS A 192 -13.22 2.14 13.83
C CYS A 192 -13.19 3.45 13.02
N GLN A 193 -13.67 3.45 11.76
CA GLN A 193 -13.78 4.66 10.94
C GLN A 193 -14.74 5.69 11.55
N ARG A 194 -15.77 5.24 12.27
CA ARG A 194 -16.70 6.07 13.05
C ARG A 194 -16.16 6.54 14.40
N GLY A 195 -15.00 6.03 14.81
CA GLY A 195 -14.39 6.36 16.10
C GLY A 195 -15.19 5.84 17.30
N GLN A 196 -15.99 4.79 17.12
CA GLN A 196 -16.70 4.09 18.20
C GLN A 196 -15.81 3.02 18.84
N VAL A 197 -14.91 2.46 18.05
CA VAL A 197 -14.03 1.36 18.42
C VAL A 197 -12.59 1.71 18.07
N MET A 198 -11.65 1.22 18.85
CA MET A 198 -10.23 1.26 18.53
C MET A 198 -9.68 -0.15 18.44
N TYR A 199 -9.06 -0.48 17.32
CA TYR A 199 -8.17 -1.64 17.20
C TYR A 199 -6.78 -1.30 17.75
N ASP A 200 -6.36 -2.05 18.77
CA ASP A 200 -5.02 -2.03 19.35
C ASP A 200 -4.14 -3.07 18.66
N VAL A 201 -3.31 -2.59 17.74
CA VAL A 201 -2.42 -3.41 16.93
C VAL A 201 -1.43 -4.22 17.78
N ALA A 202 -1.02 -3.71 18.94
CA ALA A 202 -0.04 -4.37 19.79
C ALA A 202 -0.59 -5.59 20.52
N SER A 203 -1.90 -5.60 20.80
CA SER A 203 -2.55 -6.68 21.53
C SER A 203 -3.50 -7.53 20.68
N ASP A 204 -3.62 -7.22 19.37
CA ASP A 204 -4.57 -7.83 18.42
C ASP A 204 -6.01 -7.87 18.97
N ARG A 205 -6.43 -6.74 19.58
CA ARG A 205 -7.72 -6.61 20.25
C ARG A 205 -8.41 -5.29 19.91
N PHE A 206 -9.73 -5.33 19.95
CA PHE A 206 -10.57 -4.16 19.87
C PHE A 206 -10.88 -3.65 21.27
N ARG A 207 -10.96 -2.33 21.40
CA ARG A 207 -11.36 -1.62 22.61
C ARG A 207 -12.58 -0.76 22.30
N HIS A 208 -13.58 -0.82 23.17
CA HIS A 208 -14.67 0.13 23.15
C HIS A 208 -14.10 1.52 23.48
N ARG A 209 -14.18 2.45 22.52
CA ARG A 209 -13.58 3.79 22.68
C ARG A 209 -14.35 4.82 21.83
N PRO A 210 -15.56 5.20 22.23
CA PRO A 210 -16.30 6.27 21.56
C PRO A 210 -15.57 7.60 21.74
N LEU A 211 -15.03 8.15 20.66
CA LEU A 211 -14.28 9.42 20.66
C LEU A 211 -15.20 10.64 20.55
N VAL A 212 -16.41 10.43 20.04
CA VAL A 212 -17.41 11.47 19.83
C VAL A 212 -18.75 11.01 20.42
N GLY A 213 -19.45 11.92 21.08
CA GLY A 213 -20.78 11.66 21.63
C GLY A 213 -21.92 11.81 20.62
N VAL A 214 -21.59 12.04 19.34
CA VAL A 214 -22.55 12.27 18.25
C VAL A 214 -22.26 11.31 17.10
N VAL A 215 -23.31 10.97 16.35
CA VAL A 215 -23.17 10.21 15.11
C VAL A 215 -22.44 11.06 14.08
N LEU A 216 -21.38 10.51 13.49
CA LEU A 216 -20.63 11.19 12.45
C LEU A 216 -21.39 11.15 11.12
N ASP A 217 -21.38 12.27 10.38
CA ASP A 217 -21.87 12.30 8.99
C ASP A 217 -20.89 11.55 8.10
N GLU A 218 -21.21 10.29 7.80
CA GLU A 218 -20.39 9.42 6.97
C GLU A 218 -20.28 9.91 5.53
N VAL A 219 -21.34 10.53 4.99
CA VAL A 219 -21.37 11.00 3.61
C VAL A 219 -20.46 12.21 3.46
N GLY A 220 -20.54 13.15 4.41
CA GLY A 220 -19.64 14.31 4.46
C GLY A 220 -18.18 13.95 4.72
N LEU A 221 -17.92 12.89 5.50
CA LEU A 221 -16.55 12.45 5.86
C LEU A 221 -15.95 11.41 4.90
N ALA A 222 -16.73 10.86 3.98
CA ALA A 222 -16.25 9.86 3.01
C ALA A 222 -15.16 10.43 2.09
N PHE A 223 -15.17 11.74 1.87
CA PHE A 223 -14.29 12.44 0.94
C PHE A 223 -13.53 13.56 1.65
N ARG A 224 -12.28 13.83 1.23
CA ARG A 224 -11.49 14.94 1.80
C ARG A 224 -11.92 16.31 1.29
N GLY A 225 -12.72 16.34 0.24
CA GLY A 225 -13.29 17.54 -0.34
C GLY A 225 -14.05 17.27 -1.63
N GLU A 226 -14.57 18.34 -2.22
CA GLU A 226 -15.51 18.29 -3.33
C GLU A 226 -14.98 17.55 -4.57
N ARG A 227 -13.68 17.68 -4.89
CA ARG A 227 -13.08 17.01 -6.06
C ARG A 227 -12.97 15.49 -5.90
N GLU A 228 -12.77 14.99 -4.68
CA GLU A 228 -12.79 13.55 -4.43
C GLU A 228 -14.20 12.99 -4.50
N LYS A 229 -15.20 13.76 -4.06
CA LYS A 229 -16.61 13.42 -4.22
C LYS A 229 -16.99 13.34 -5.70
N GLN A 230 -16.67 14.38 -6.48
CA GLN A 230 -16.86 14.38 -7.94
C GLN A 230 -16.17 13.19 -8.61
N ALA A 231 -14.94 12.87 -8.22
CA ALA A 231 -14.23 11.71 -8.75
C ALA A 231 -14.92 10.38 -8.39
N ALA A 232 -15.52 10.26 -7.21
CA ALA A 232 -16.30 9.10 -6.82
C ALA A 232 -17.61 8.99 -7.62
N ASP A 233 -18.30 10.11 -7.87
CA ASP A 233 -19.50 10.14 -8.71
C ASP A 233 -19.18 9.71 -10.16
N LEU A 234 -18.01 10.13 -10.68
CA LEU A 234 -17.50 9.68 -11.98
C LEU A 234 -17.22 8.17 -11.99
N LEU A 235 -16.68 7.61 -10.91
CA LEU A 235 -16.44 6.16 -10.81
C LEU A 235 -17.72 5.34 -10.65
N ALA A 236 -18.75 5.91 -10.02
CA ALA A 236 -20.06 5.27 -9.87
C ALA A 236 -20.86 5.27 -11.18
N THR A 237 -20.57 6.21 -12.09
CA THR A 237 -21.19 6.29 -13.41
C THR A 237 -20.58 5.25 -14.34
N ALA A 238 -21.40 4.34 -14.86
CA ALA A 238 -20.95 3.33 -15.81
C ALA A 238 -20.25 3.97 -17.03
N ASP A 239 -19.11 3.40 -17.42
CA ASP A 239 -18.31 3.83 -18.57
C ASP A 239 -17.75 5.27 -18.53
N ALA A 240 -17.91 6.01 -17.43
CA ALA A 240 -17.42 7.38 -17.35
C ALA A 240 -15.89 7.47 -17.22
N VAL A 241 -15.22 6.47 -16.64
CA VAL A 241 -13.76 6.42 -16.52
C VAL A 241 -13.22 5.22 -17.29
N LYS A 242 -12.45 5.46 -18.35
CA LYS A 242 -11.87 4.41 -19.19
C LYS A 242 -10.36 4.50 -19.21
N ILE A 243 -9.69 3.43 -18.76
CA ILE A 243 -8.24 3.31 -18.91
C ILE A 243 -7.94 2.83 -20.34
N VAL A 244 -7.46 3.74 -21.18
CA VAL A 244 -7.21 3.53 -22.60
C VAL A 244 -5.88 2.80 -22.82
N ARG A 245 -4.84 3.18 -22.07
CA ARG A 245 -3.49 2.64 -22.25
C ARG A 245 -2.74 2.57 -20.93
N GLU A 246 -2.02 1.48 -20.73
CA GLU A 246 -1.04 1.30 -19.65
C GLU A 246 0.30 0.93 -20.29
N VAL A 247 1.34 1.75 -20.10
CA VAL A 247 2.67 1.50 -20.66
C VAL A 247 3.70 1.38 -19.53
N PRO A 248 4.22 0.17 -19.25
CA PRO A 248 5.28 0.01 -18.27
C PRO A 248 6.62 0.58 -18.79
N HIS A 249 7.26 1.39 -17.95
CA HIS A 249 8.57 2.01 -18.12
C HIS A 249 9.54 1.52 -17.01
N PRO A 250 10.87 1.72 -17.11
CA PRO A 250 11.78 1.40 -16.01
C PRO A 250 11.43 2.28 -14.79
N GLY A 251 11.02 1.66 -13.69
CA GLY A 251 10.69 2.36 -12.44
C GLY A 251 9.39 3.17 -12.46
N SER A 252 8.58 3.10 -13.53
CA SER A 252 7.26 3.74 -13.58
C SER A 252 6.31 3.10 -14.58
N THR A 253 5.01 3.32 -14.43
CA THR A 253 3.96 2.92 -15.38
C THR A 253 3.22 4.17 -15.84
N GLU A 254 3.18 4.40 -17.14
CA GLU A 254 2.35 5.44 -17.73
C GLU A 254 0.92 4.92 -17.83
N VAL A 255 -0.03 5.67 -17.31
CA VAL A 255 -1.47 5.38 -17.37
C VAL A 255 -2.12 6.51 -18.15
N VAL A 256 -2.85 6.16 -19.20
CA VAL A 256 -3.63 7.09 -20.03
C VAL A 256 -5.08 6.64 -20.00
N GLY A 257 -5.99 7.58 -19.76
CA GLY A 257 -7.42 7.31 -19.77
C GLY A 257 -8.25 8.50 -20.23
N ASP A 258 -9.49 8.18 -20.57
CA ASP A 258 -10.51 9.13 -20.94
C ASP A 258 -11.56 9.16 -19.82
N VAL A 259 -11.91 10.36 -19.38
CA VAL A 259 -12.87 10.61 -18.30
C VAL A 259 -14.01 11.47 -18.83
N ALA A 260 -15.19 10.88 -19.00
CA ALA A 260 -16.40 11.55 -19.42
C ALA A 260 -17.08 12.21 -18.21
N VAL A 261 -17.19 13.55 -18.24
CA VAL A 261 -17.86 14.33 -17.20
C VAL A 261 -19.21 14.77 -17.76
N ALA A 262 -20.28 14.10 -17.32
CA ALA A 262 -21.64 14.36 -17.81
C ALA A 262 -22.08 15.82 -17.59
N ALA A 263 -21.72 16.40 -16.44
CA ALA A 263 -22.02 17.80 -16.11
C ALA A 263 -21.46 18.80 -17.14
N ASP A 264 -20.31 18.47 -17.73
CA ASP A 264 -19.63 19.32 -18.73
C ASP A 264 -19.97 18.92 -20.17
N GLY A 265 -20.67 17.79 -20.37
CA GLY A 265 -20.92 17.20 -21.69
C GLY A 265 -19.65 16.86 -22.47
N ARG A 266 -18.52 16.65 -21.78
CA ARG A 266 -17.19 16.52 -22.38
C ARG A 266 -16.42 15.33 -21.83
N THR A 267 -15.53 14.79 -22.66
CA THR A 267 -14.56 13.77 -22.26
C THR A 267 -13.19 14.41 -22.17
N TYR A 268 -12.55 14.26 -21.01
CA TYR A 268 -11.20 14.73 -20.75
C TYR A 268 -10.21 13.59 -20.86
N ARG A 269 -9.20 13.79 -21.70
CA ARG A 269 -8.03 12.92 -21.74
C ARG A 269 -7.08 13.27 -20.61
N VAL A 270 -6.69 12.25 -19.85
CA VAL A 270 -5.82 12.36 -18.68
C VAL A 270 -4.73 11.30 -18.76
N SER A 271 -3.49 11.67 -18.46
CA SER A 271 -2.37 10.76 -18.38
C SER A 271 -1.46 11.08 -17.21
N PHE A 272 -0.77 10.07 -16.68
CA PHE A 272 0.28 10.25 -15.69
C PHE A 272 1.27 9.07 -15.66
N HIS A 273 2.47 9.31 -15.14
CA HIS A 273 3.44 8.27 -14.79
C HIS A 273 3.38 7.96 -13.29
N LEU A 274 3.09 6.71 -12.93
CA LEU A 274 3.16 6.20 -11.57
C LEU A 274 4.50 5.51 -11.35
N ASP A 275 5.35 6.01 -10.47
CA ASP A 275 6.61 5.32 -10.15
C ASP A 275 6.40 4.10 -9.23
N ASP A 276 7.45 3.30 -9.04
CA ASP A 276 7.46 2.16 -8.10
C ASP A 276 7.22 2.60 -6.64
N GLU A 277 7.29 3.90 -6.36
CA GLU A 277 7.02 4.52 -5.04
C GLU A 277 5.55 4.90 -4.85
N GLY A 278 4.72 4.72 -5.89
CA GLY A 278 3.30 5.10 -5.91
C GLY A 278 3.07 6.61 -6.11
N ARG A 279 4.12 7.36 -6.45
CA ARG A 279 4.04 8.80 -6.75
C ARG A 279 3.67 9.01 -8.20
N VAL A 280 2.85 10.03 -8.40
CA VAL A 280 2.41 10.45 -9.72
C VAL A 280 3.31 11.59 -10.22
N SER A 281 3.82 11.43 -11.44
CA SER A 281 4.68 12.39 -12.15
C SER A 281 4.24 12.50 -13.61
N ARG A 282 4.77 13.50 -14.36
CA ARG A 282 4.48 13.70 -15.81
C ARG A 282 2.97 13.62 -16.13
N ILE A 283 2.21 14.51 -15.49
CA ILE A 283 0.76 14.54 -15.63
C ILE A 283 0.39 15.40 -16.83
N GLU A 284 -0.48 14.87 -17.68
CA GLU A 284 -1.20 15.67 -18.69
C GLU A 284 -2.70 15.51 -18.42
N ASP A 285 -3.39 16.61 -18.22
CA ASP A 285 -4.83 16.60 -18.01
C ASP A 285 -5.47 17.75 -18.80
N THR A 286 -6.40 17.36 -19.66
CA THR A 286 -7.13 18.28 -20.53
C THR A 286 -8.32 18.97 -19.86
N SER A 287 -8.59 18.71 -18.57
CA SER A 287 -9.63 19.38 -17.79
C SER A 287 -9.35 20.87 -17.58
N PRO A 288 -10.38 21.74 -17.57
CA PRO A 288 -10.19 23.18 -17.40
C PRO A 288 -9.46 23.53 -16.10
N PHE A 289 -9.81 22.84 -15.01
CA PHE A 289 -9.20 23.04 -13.70
C PHE A 289 -7.68 22.82 -13.73
N PHE A 290 -7.23 21.70 -14.30
CA PHE A 290 -5.81 21.40 -14.35
C PHE A 290 -5.05 22.31 -15.33
N ARG A 291 -5.65 22.66 -16.48
CA ARG A 291 -5.02 23.63 -17.41
C ARG A 291 -4.80 25.00 -16.77
N GLN A 292 -5.72 25.45 -15.92
CA GLN A 292 -5.64 26.76 -15.27
C GLN A 292 -4.71 26.77 -14.05
N HIS A 293 -4.75 25.72 -13.23
CA HIS A 293 -4.12 25.71 -11.90
C HIS A 293 -2.94 24.74 -11.77
N GLY A 294 -2.78 23.80 -12.70
CA GLY A 294 -1.91 22.65 -12.55
C GLY A 294 -2.17 21.91 -11.23
N LEU A 295 -1.10 21.46 -10.57
CA LEU A 295 -1.18 20.83 -9.25
C LEU A 295 -1.11 21.83 -8.07
N LYS A 296 -0.97 23.14 -8.30
CA LYS A 296 -0.78 24.12 -7.21
C LYS A 296 -1.96 24.11 -6.22
N HIS A 297 -3.16 23.87 -6.74
CA HIS A 297 -4.39 23.76 -5.96
C HIS A 297 -4.79 22.31 -5.69
N GLY A 298 -3.89 21.33 -5.93
CA GLY A 298 -4.19 19.90 -5.85
C GLY A 298 -4.69 19.31 -7.17
N PRO A 299 -4.90 17.98 -7.23
CA PRO A 299 -5.34 17.28 -8.44
C PRO A 299 -6.77 17.64 -8.84
N SER A 300 -7.08 17.51 -10.13
CA SER A 300 -8.44 17.67 -10.67
C SER A 300 -9.29 16.42 -10.37
N ALA A 301 -10.63 16.54 -10.43
CA ALA A 301 -11.52 15.39 -10.27
C ALA A 301 -11.27 14.28 -11.32
N PRO A 302 -11.10 14.57 -12.63
CA PRO A 302 -10.76 13.55 -13.62
C PRO A 302 -9.46 12.79 -13.32
N LEU A 303 -8.43 13.49 -12.85
CA LEU A 303 -7.16 12.88 -12.49
C LEU A 303 -7.28 11.96 -11.25
N ILE A 304 -8.03 12.39 -10.24
CA ILE A 304 -8.33 11.56 -9.07
C ILE A 304 -9.10 10.30 -9.51
N ALA A 305 -10.12 10.46 -10.36
CA ALA A 305 -10.94 9.35 -10.85
C ALA A 305 -10.09 8.31 -11.61
N LEU A 306 -9.26 8.74 -12.56
CA LEU A 306 -8.38 7.85 -13.31
C LEU A 306 -7.38 7.12 -12.40
N ARG A 307 -6.74 7.82 -11.45
CA ARG A 307 -5.80 7.20 -10.50
C ARG A 307 -6.48 6.15 -9.62
N THR A 308 -7.72 6.43 -9.21
CA THR A 308 -8.51 5.56 -8.33
C THR A 308 -8.99 4.32 -9.08
N ALA A 309 -9.48 4.47 -10.32
CA ALA A 309 -9.79 3.36 -11.21
C ALA A 309 -8.58 2.46 -11.45
N PHE A 310 -7.40 3.06 -11.67
CA PHE A 310 -6.16 2.29 -11.82
C PHE A 310 -5.82 1.54 -10.53
N ALA A 311 -5.93 2.16 -9.35
CA ALA A 311 -5.73 1.48 -8.06
C ALA A 311 -6.71 0.30 -7.84
N GLN A 312 -7.99 0.47 -8.18
CA GLN A 312 -8.98 -0.61 -8.10
C GLN A 312 -8.58 -1.78 -9.00
N ARG A 313 -8.18 -1.49 -10.25
CA ARG A 313 -7.69 -2.49 -11.20
C ARG A 313 -6.42 -3.19 -10.71
N GLU A 314 -5.49 -2.47 -10.10
CA GLU A 314 -4.30 -3.05 -9.47
C GLU A 314 -4.66 -3.98 -8.30
N ALA A 315 -5.60 -3.56 -7.45
CA ALA A 315 -6.08 -4.35 -6.32
C ALA A 315 -6.80 -5.63 -6.77
N GLU A 316 -7.63 -5.55 -7.80
CA GLU A 316 -8.29 -6.71 -8.43
C GLU A 316 -7.26 -7.66 -9.06
N ARG A 317 -6.28 -7.12 -9.79
CA ARG A 317 -5.17 -7.93 -10.32
C ARG A 317 -4.46 -8.64 -9.19
N ALA A 318 -4.10 -7.92 -8.12
CA ALA A 318 -3.45 -8.49 -6.93
C ALA A 318 -4.28 -9.61 -6.27
N ALA A 319 -5.59 -9.41 -6.07
CA ALA A 319 -6.48 -10.42 -5.50
C ALA A 319 -6.59 -11.70 -6.35
N ASN A 320 -6.38 -11.56 -7.66
CA ASN A 320 -6.42 -12.63 -8.65
C ASN A 320 -5.02 -13.19 -9.01
N ARG A 321 -3.93 -12.59 -8.50
CA ARG A 321 -2.55 -13.04 -8.76
C ARG A 321 -2.39 -14.50 -8.31
N GLY A 322 -1.94 -15.36 -9.22
CA GLY A 322 -1.68 -16.77 -8.97
C GLY A 322 -2.91 -17.70 -8.96
N LYS A 323 -4.14 -17.17 -9.01
CA LYS A 323 -5.36 -18.00 -9.06
C LYS A 323 -5.74 -18.45 -10.47
N ASP A 324 -5.44 -17.63 -11.49
CA ASP A 324 -5.75 -17.97 -12.88
C ASP A 324 -4.68 -17.45 -13.85
N ARG A 325 -3.52 -18.12 -13.88
CA ARG A 325 -2.43 -17.83 -14.83
C ARG A 325 -2.91 -17.85 -16.29
N LYS A 326 -4.02 -18.53 -16.60
CA LYS A 326 -4.56 -18.64 -17.98
C LYS A 326 -5.34 -17.41 -18.45
N ARG A 327 -5.64 -16.44 -17.59
CA ARG A 327 -6.35 -15.20 -17.97
C ARG A 327 -5.46 -13.96 -18.00
N VAL A 328 -4.21 -14.07 -17.55
CA VAL A 328 -3.27 -12.95 -17.52
C VAL A 328 -2.86 -12.57 -18.94
N GLN A 329 -3.12 -11.33 -19.33
CA GLN A 329 -2.69 -10.76 -20.62
C GLN A 329 -1.76 -9.56 -20.45
N VAL A 330 -1.84 -8.85 -19.33
CA VAL A 330 -0.98 -7.72 -19.01
C VAL A 330 -0.59 -7.84 -17.54
N GLU A 331 0.71 -7.93 -17.27
CA GLU A 331 1.25 -8.01 -15.90
C GLU A 331 2.69 -7.51 -15.90
N ALA A 332 3.08 -6.70 -14.93
CA ALA A 332 4.46 -6.28 -14.73
C ALA A 332 4.90 -6.67 -13.33
N ARG A 333 6.09 -7.27 -13.24
CA ARG A 333 6.73 -7.64 -11.98
C ARG A 333 8.17 -7.16 -11.91
N THR A 334 8.56 -6.73 -10.73
CA THR A 334 9.94 -6.37 -10.41
C THR A 334 10.45 -7.31 -9.35
N TYR A 335 11.57 -7.95 -9.61
CA TYR A 335 12.24 -8.91 -8.77
C TYR A 335 13.60 -8.35 -8.35
N THR A 336 13.99 -8.54 -7.10
CA THR A 336 15.28 -8.07 -6.60
C THR A 336 16.02 -9.19 -5.88
N ARG A 337 17.33 -9.25 -6.04
CA ARG A 337 18.18 -10.17 -5.28
C ARG A 337 19.44 -9.43 -4.87
N ARG A 338 19.74 -9.46 -3.57
CA ARG A 338 20.99 -8.93 -3.04
C ARG A 338 22.10 -9.95 -3.04
N HIS A 339 23.31 -9.43 -3.15
CA HIS A 339 24.59 -10.13 -3.10
C HIS A 339 25.63 -9.18 -2.53
N PRO A 340 26.81 -9.65 -2.07
CA PRO A 340 27.76 -8.80 -1.35
C PRO A 340 28.26 -7.55 -2.09
N ARG A 341 28.12 -7.52 -3.43
CA ARG A 341 28.59 -6.41 -4.28
C ARG A 341 27.49 -5.42 -4.71
N GLY A 342 26.22 -5.70 -4.41
CA GLY A 342 25.12 -4.86 -4.90
C GLY A 342 23.74 -5.51 -4.78
N GLU A 343 22.84 -5.07 -5.65
CA GLU A 343 21.48 -5.57 -5.74
C GLU A 343 21.10 -5.69 -7.21
N THR A 344 20.88 -6.92 -7.67
CA THR A 344 20.41 -7.16 -9.03
C THR A 344 18.90 -6.99 -9.06
N VAL A 345 18.42 -6.17 -9.99
CA VAL A 345 17.00 -5.91 -10.24
C VAL A 345 16.61 -6.55 -11.58
N HIS A 346 15.50 -7.27 -11.60
CA HIS A 346 14.89 -7.87 -12.78
C HIS A 346 13.44 -7.38 -12.92
N ALA A 347 13.12 -6.60 -13.94
CA ALA A 347 11.75 -6.24 -14.28
C ALA A 347 11.26 -7.08 -15.47
N VAL A 348 10.16 -7.79 -15.29
CA VAL A 348 9.52 -8.63 -16.32
C VAL A 348 8.10 -8.11 -16.55
N SER A 349 7.76 -7.72 -17.78
CA SER A 349 6.41 -7.29 -18.14
C SER A 349 5.85 -8.09 -19.31
N LEU A 350 4.62 -8.57 -19.16
CA LEU A 350 3.77 -9.11 -20.21
C LEU A 350 2.80 -8.02 -20.67
N ASP A 351 2.70 -7.84 -21.99
CA ASP A 351 1.74 -6.97 -22.67
C ASP A 351 1.24 -7.69 -23.92
N ARG A 352 0.15 -8.45 -23.73
CA ARG A 352 -0.47 -9.34 -24.72
C ARG A 352 0.54 -10.31 -25.34
N THR A 353 1.07 -9.97 -26.51
CA THR A 353 2.03 -10.78 -27.28
C THR A 353 3.48 -10.36 -27.08
N ILE A 354 3.74 -9.38 -26.22
CA ILE A 354 5.07 -8.82 -26.00
C ILE A 354 5.51 -9.12 -24.57
N VAL A 355 6.70 -9.71 -24.42
CA VAL A 355 7.38 -9.82 -23.12
C VAL A 355 8.58 -8.89 -23.13
N ARG A 356 8.67 -8.00 -22.15
CA ARG A 356 9.85 -7.16 -21.92
C ARG A 356 10.54 -7.62 -20.65
N VAL A 357 11.84 -7.83 -20.75
CA VAL A 357 12.70 -8.18 -19.62
C VAL A 357 13.77 -7.11 -19.51
N ARG A 358 13.96 -6.56 -18.31
CA ARG A 358 15.04 -5.64 -17.99
C ARG A 358 15.80 -6.16 -16.79
N TRP A 359 17.12 -6.14 -16.82
CA TRP A 359 17.92 -6.58 -15.68
C TRP A 359 19.25 -5.86 -15.58
N GLY A 360 19.74 -5.69 -14.36
CA GLY A 360 21.01 -5.04 -14.08
C GLY A 360 21.21 -4.78 -12.58
N GLU A 361 22.35 -4.23 -12.22
CA GLU A 361 22.61 -3.75 -10.86
C GLU A 361 21.81 -2.47 -10.59
N ARG A 362 21.34 -2.31 -9.34
CA ARG A 362 20.61 -1.11 -8.92
C ARG A 362 21.50 0.12 -9.06
N GLY A 363 21.00 1.13 -9.79
CA GLY A 363 21.72 2.38 -10.05
C GLY A 363 22.49 2.40 -11.38
N GLU A 364 22.62 1.26 -12.04
CA GLU A 364 23.23 1.15 -13.37
C GLU A 364 22.16 1.07 -14.48
N PRO A 365 22.48 1.48 -15.72
CA PRO A 365 21.57 1.32 -16.85
C PRO A 365 21.30 -0.19 -17.10
N PRO A 366 20.04 -0.65 -16.99
CA PRO A 366 19.74 -2.06 -17.11
C PRO A 366 19.85 -2.52 -18.56
N ARG A 367 20.26 -3.78 -18.76
CA ARG A 367 20.09 -4.47 -20.03
C ARG A 367 18.59 -4.68 -20.28
N GLN A 368 18.18 -4.62 -21.54
CA GLN A 368 16.80 -4.82 -21.93
C GLN A 368 16.70 -5.84 -23.06
N GLN A 369 15.69 -6.71 -22.97
CA GLN A 369 15.26 -7.60 -24.02
C GLN A 369 13.76 -7.40 -24.25
N ARG A 370 13.35 -7.35 -25.52
CA ARG A 370 11.95 -7.32 -25.93
C ARG A 370 11.70 -8.51 -26.84
N LEU A 371 10.74 -9.34 -26.48
CA LEU A 371 10.35 -10.55 -27.17
C LEU A 371 8.95 -10.36 -27.73
N HIS A 372 8.76 -10.74 -28.99
CA HIS A 372 7.49 -10.75 -29.67
C HIS A 372 7.09 -12.21 -29.90
N PHE A 373 5.83 -12.53 -29.65
CA PHE A 373 5.27 -13.86 -29.84
C PHE A 373 4.07 -13.77 -30.78
N ASP A 374 3.80 -14.87 -31.49
CA ASP A 374 2.69 -14.94 -32.44
C ASP A 374 1.33 -15.10 -31.74
N SER A 375 1.33 -15.53 -30.48
CA SER A 375 0.12 -15.68 -29.66
C SER A 375 0.29 -15.14 -28.24
N VAL A 376 -0.83 -14.73 -27.64
CA VAL A 376 -0.89 -14.31 -26.22
C VAL A 376 -0.57 -15.49 -25.30
N ALA A 377 -0.90 -16.72 -25.71
CA ALA A 377 -0.63 -17.90 -24.91
C ALA A 377 0.88 -18.16 -24.78
N ASP A 378 1.63 -18.01 -25.87
CA ASP A 378 3.08 -18.22 -25.89
C ASP A 378 3.83 -17.13 -25.13
N ALA A 379 3.44 -15.86 -25.34
CA ALA A 379 3.99 -14.75 -24.56
C ALA A 379 3.77 -14.94 -23.06
N ARG A 380 2.58 -15.42 -22.68
CA ARG A 380 2.24 -15.68 -21.28
C ARG A 380 3.00 -16.87 -20.70
N ALA A 381 3.18 -17.95 -21.46
CA ALA A 381 3.99 -19.08 -21.03
C ALA A 381 5.44 -18.63 -20.79
N ALA A 382 6.03 -17.91 -21.75
CA ALA A 382 7.37 -17.35 -21.65
C ALA A 382 7.54 -16.35 -20.50
N TYR A 383 6.50 -15.58 -20.17
CA TYR A 383 6.46 -14.70 -19.02
C TYR A 383 6.51 -15.48 -17.71
N PHE A 384 5.63 -16.48 -17.52
CA PHE A 384 5.58 -17.26 -16.29
C PHE A 384 6.81 -18.13 -16.09
N GLU A 385 7.39 -18.69 -17.15
CA GLU A 385 8.66 -19.42 -17.07
C GLU A 385 9.78 -18.54 -16.48
N ARG A 386 9.84 -17.26 -16.86
CA ARG A 386 10.84 -16.31 -16.34
C ARG A 386 10.56 -15.93 -14.90
N VAL A 387 9.29 -15.71 -14.55
CA VAL A 387 8.84 -15.47 -13.18
C VAL A 387 9.24 -16.64 -12.28
N ASP A 388 8.89 -17.86 -12.67
CA ASP A 388 9.18 -19.08 -11.91
C ASP A 388 10.70 -19.30 -11.80
N ALA A 389 11.47 -19.01 -12.86
CA ALA A 389 12.93 -19.07 -12.83
C ALA A 389 13.57 -18.04 -11.90
N LEU A 390 12.99 -16.84 -11.76
CA LEU A 390 13.48 -15.81 -10.82
C LEU A 390 13.17 -16.20 -9.38
N GLU A 391 11.94 -16.67 -9.11
CA GLU A 391 11.53 -17.15 -7.80
C GLU A 391 12.38 -18.36 -7.36
N ALA A 392 12.63 -19.32 -8.25
CA ALA A 392 13.50 -20.47 -7.98
C ALA A 392 14.96 -20.06 -7.72
N LYS A 393 15.42 -18.94 -8.27
CA LYS A 393 16.75 -18.36 -8.01
C LYS A 393 16.80 -17.49 -6.75
N GLY A 394 15.73 -17.43 -5.95
CA GLY A 394 15.68 -16.67 -4.71
C GLY A 394 15.58 -15.16 -4.91
N PHE A 395 15.06 -14.69 -6.05
CA PHE A 395 14.71 -13.29 -6.20
C PHE A 395 13.41 -12.98 -5.43
N LEU A 396 13.36 -11.81 -4.80
CA LEU A 396 12.23 -11.29 -4.03
C LEU A 396 11.32 -10.49 -4.95
N ASP A 397 10.00 -10.73 -4.89
CA ASP A 397 9.04 -9.88 -5.59
C ASP A 397 8.93 -8.52 -4.88
N ALA A 398 9.32 -7.47 -5.60
CA ALA A 398 9.34 -6.06 -5.20
C ALA A 398 8.29 -5.23 -5.97
N SER A 399 7.35 -5.87 -6.66
CA SER A 399 6.31 -5.19 -7.43
C SER A 399 5.37 -4.38 -6.53
N ALA A 400 5.01 -3.17 -6.96
CA ALA A 400 3.96 -2.40 -6.29
C ALA A 400 2.65 -3.24 -6.24
N GLY A 401 2.09 -3.39 -5.04
CA GLY A 401 0.87 -4.17 -4.83
C GLY A 401 1.07 -5.68 -4.57
N GLY A 402 2.27 -6.12 -4.16
CA GLY A 402 2.49 -7.47 -3.66
C GLY A 402 1.79 -7.73 -2.32
N ARG A 403 0.46 -7.85 -2.31
CA ARG A 403 -0.32 -8.55 -1.27
C ARG A 403 -0.19 -10.07 -1.40
#